data_AF-A0A811VKE0-F1
#
_entry.id   AF-A0A811VKE0-F1
#
_cell.length_a   1.000
_cell.length_b   1.000
_cell.length_c   1.000
_cell.angle_alpha   90.00
_cell.angle_beta   90.00
_cell.angle_gamma   90.00
#
_symmetry.space_group_name_H-M   'P 1'
#
loop_
_entity.id
_entity.type
_entity.pdbx_description
1 polymer ?
#
loop_
_entity_poly.entity_id
_entity_poly.type
_entity_poly.pdbx_seq_one_letter_code
_entity_poly.pdbx_strand_id
1 'polypeptide(L)'
;MKVQSETSLSINSGEYKGFLRDDGTFIISNVPSGSYVLEVHNPDYYYEPIRVEINPKGKFRARKVNYVQPSQIVQVPYPLKMKAFTRFKYFQTREQWKITDFLFSPMVLMMVLPLLVMLVLPKMINDPETKKEIENIQFPKVSNEMPEISEMITSFFSGAKPPEKEKKPISSKQNKKRN
;
A
#
# COMPACT_ATOMS: atom_id res chain seq x y z
N MET A 1 -14.49 -5.41 -32.79
CA MET A 1 -15.54 -4.47 -33.26
C MET A 1 -16.48 -3.96 -32.15
N LYS A 2 -16.64 -4.64 -31.00
CA LYS A 2 -17.62 -4.24 -29.96
C LYS A 2 -17.26 -3.00 -29.09
N VAL A 3 -16.00 -2.56 -29.10
CA VAL A 3 -15.52 -1.45 -28.22
C VAL A 3 -15.81 -0.07 -28.82
N GLN A 4 -15.99 0.02 -30.14
CA GLN A 4 -16.09 1.30 -30.85
C GLN A 4 -17.46 1.97 -30.69
N SER A 5 -18.54 1.20 -30.56
CA SER A 5 -19.93 1.72 -30.50
C SER A 5 -20.25 2.53 -29.24
N GLU A 6 -19.50 2.33 -28.15
CA GLU A 6 -19.73 2.99 -26.86
C GLU A 6 -18.70 4.08 -26.56
N THR A 7 -17.75 4.31 -27.48
CA THR A 7 -16.70 5.32 -27.31
C THR A 7 -17.14 6.64 -27.92
N SER A 8 -17.20 7.69 -27.11
CA SER A 8 -17.49 9.05 -27.57
C SER A 8 -16.37 10.00 -27.16
N LEU A 9 -16.10 11.00 -27.98
CA LEU A 9 -15.13 12.04 -27.69
C LEU A 9 -15.87 13.32 -27.31
N SER A 10 -15.35 14.04 -26.34
CA SER A 10 -15.89 15.33 -25.94
C SER A 10 -14.77 16.35 -25.75
N ILE A 11 -15.10 17.62 -25.97
CA ILE A 11 -14.23 18.75 -25.66
C ILE A 11 -14.96 19.63 -24.64
N ASN A 12 -14.23 20.14 -23.65
CA ASN A 12 -14.74 21.05 -22.62
C ASN A 12 -16.04 20.54 -21.96
N SER A 13 -16.02 19.30 -21.46
CA SER A 13 -17.20 18.66 -20.81
C SER A 13 -18.43 18.53 -21.73
N GLY A 14 -18.23 18.44 -23.05
CA GLY A 14 -19.30 18.16 -24.01
C GLY A 14 -19.78 19.36 -24.84
N GLU A 15 -19.08 20.50 -24.80
CA GLU A 15 -19.32 21.64 -25.70
C GLU A 15 -19.22 21.22 -27.18
N TYR A 16 -18.19 20.45 -27.50
CA TYR A 16 -18.07 19.77 -28.79
C TYR A 16 -18.04 18.27 -28.56
N LYS A 17 -18.70 17.53 -29.45
CA LYS A 17 -18.73 16.07 -29.43
C LYS A 17 -18.19 15.52 -30.74
N GLY A 18 -17.44 14.43 -30.62
CA GLY A 18 -16.90 13.66 -31.72
C GLY A 18 -17.22 12.19 -31.56
N PHE A 19 -17.26 11.49 -32.68
CA PHE A 19 -17.45 10.04 -32.70
C PHE A 19 -16.25 9.39 -33.38
N LEU A 20 -15.98 8.15 -32.96
CA LEU A 20 -14.97 7.32 -33.59
C LEU A 20 -15.53 6.75 -34.89
N ARG A 21 -14.69 6.69 -35.92
CA ARG A 21 -14.96 5.98 -37.17
C ARG A 21 -14.59 4.50 -37.01
N ASP A 22 -15.01 3.69 -37.98
CA ASP A 22 -14.76 2.23 -37.98
C ASP A 22 -13.25 1.89 -37.98
N ASP A 23 -12.43 2.76 -38.57
CA ASP A 23 -10.97 2.66 -38.61
C ASP A 23 -10.28 3.08 -37.30
N GLY A 24 -11.05 3.53 -36.30
CA GLY A 24 -10.54 4.02 -35.02
C GLY A 24 -10.01 5.46 -35.07
N THR A 25 -10.23 6.19 -36.16
CA THR A 25 -9.91 7.62 -36.26
C THR A 25 -11.08 8.48 -35.82
N PHE A 26 -10.83 9.75 -35.51
CA PHE A 26 -11.88 10.71 -35.17
C PHE A 26 -11.53 12.08 -35.73
N ILE A 27 -12.57 12.88 -36.00
CA ILE A 27 -12.44 14.27 -36.41
C ILE A 27 -13.51 15.08 -35.69
N ILE A 28 -13.12 16.18 -35.06
CA ILE A 28 -14.02 17.17 -34.47
C ILE A 28 -13.83 18.46 -35.25
N SER A 29 -14.86 18.88 -35.97
CA SER A 29 -14.84 20.07 -36.82
C SER A 29 -15.46 21.27 -36.10
N ASN A 30 -15.30 22.47 -36.67
CA ASN A 30 -15.86 23.72 -36.15
C ASN A 30 -15.41 24.11 -34.72
N VAL A 31 -14.21 23.71 -34.31
CA VAL A 31 -13.60 24.17 -33.06
C VAL A 31 -12.79 25.46 -33.32
N PRO A 32 -13.14 26.59 -32.69
CA PRO A 32 -12.42 27.85 -32.89
C PRO A 32 -11.01 27.82 -32.29
N SER A 33 -10.21 28.87 -32.50
CA SER A 33 -8.90 28.98 -31.87
C SER A 33 -9.03 29.16 -30.35
N GLY A 34 -8.27 28.37 -29.58
CA GLY A 34 -8.38 28.35 -28.13
C GLY A 34 -7.58 27.21 -27.49
N SER A 35 -7.69 27.07 -26.17
CA SER A 35 -7.14 25.93 -25.41
C SER A 35 -8.29 25.05 -24.96
N TYR A 36 -8.24 23.79 -25.35
CA TYR A 36 -9.30 22.82 -25.18
C TYR A 36 -8.79 21.60 -24.45
N VAL A 37 -9.65 20.93 -23.69
CA VAL A 37 -9.37 19.62 -23.14
C VAL A 37 -10.20 18.60 -23.89
N LEU A 38 -9.52 17.68 -24.57
CA LEU A 38 -10.12 16.54 -25.25
C LEU A 38 -10.19 15.36 -24.27
N GLU A 39 -11.38 14.81 -24.14
CA GLU A 39 -11.70 13.67 -23.29
C GLU A 39 -12.31 12.56 -24.14
N VAL A 40 -11.98 11.32 -23.81
CA VAL A 40 -12.58 10.14 -24.43
C VAL A 40 -13.37 9.41 -23.36
N HIS A 41 -14.66 9.26 -23.60
CA HIS A 41 -15.58 8.55 -22.73
C HIS A 41 -15.81 7.16 -23.28
N ASN A 42 -15.53 6.15 -22.45
CA ASN A 42 -15.83 4.76 -22.70
C ASN A 42 -16.22 4.10 -21.36
N PRO A 43 -17.21 3.20 -21.33
CA PRO A 43 -17.63 2.55 -20.09
C PRO A 43 -16.62 1.52 -19.58
N ASP A 44 -15.88 0.82 -20.43
CA ASP A 44 -14.92 -0.18 -19.97
C ASP A 44 -13.53 0.42 -19.69
N TYR A 45 -13.12 1.42 -20.46
CA TYR A 45 -11.74 1.89 -20.50
C TYR A 45 -11.61 3.37 -20.14
N TYR A 46 -10.60 3.67 -19.33
CA TYR A 46 -10.17 5.03 -19.05
C TYR A 46 -9.08 5.47 -20.03
N TYR A 47 -9.22 6.69 -20.52
CA TYR A 47 -8.26 7.36 -21.40
C TYR A 47 -7.76 8.63 -20.72
N GLU A 48 -6.46 8.91 -20.84
CA GLU A 48 -5.92 10.16 -20.31
C GLU A 48 -6.41 11.36 -21.12
N PRO A 49 -6.89 12.44 -20.48
CA PRO A 49 -7.30 13.65 -21.18
C PRO A 49 -6.08 14.38 -21.75
N ILE A 50 -6.26 15.00 -22.91
CA ILE A 50 -5.20 15.72 -23.62
C ILE A 50 -5.63 17.17 -23.82
N ARG A 51 -4.74 18.11 -23.49
CA ARG A 51 -4.97 19.52 -23.78
C ARG A 51 -4.48 19.82 -25.19
N VAL A 52 -5.35 20.40 -26.00
CA VAL A 52 -5.09 20.81 -27.38
C VAL A 52 -5.21 22.32 -27.47
N GLU A 53 -4.15 22.97 -27.91
CA GLU A 53 -4.10 24.40 -28.18
C GLU A 53 -4.15 24.61 -29.69
N ILE A 54 -5.12 25.41 -30.14
CA ILE A 54 -5.34 25.76 -31.54
C ILE A 54 -5.00 27.24 -31.69
N ASN A 55 -3.92 27.53 -32.43
CA ASN A 55 -3.57 28.91 -32.74
C ASN A 55 -4.56 29.51 -33.77
N PRO A 56 -4.76 30.83 -33.79
CA PRO A 56 -5.53 31.51 -34.84
C PRO A 56 -4.99 31.26 -36.26
N LYS A 57 -3.70 30.90 -36.38
CA LYS A 57 -3.04 30.51 -37.64
C LYS A 57 -3.26 29.04 -38.03
N GLY A 58 -4.07 28.28 -37.30
CA GLY A 58 -4.35 26.85 -37.56
C GLY A 58 -3.26 25.87 -37.12
N LYS A 59 -2.24 26.33 -36.36
CA LYS A 59 -1.22 25.42 -35.80
C LYS A 59 -1.72 24.76 -34.53
N PHE A 60 -1.66 23.43 -34.49
CA PHE A 60 -2.02 22.61 -33.32
C PHE A 60 -0.81 22.38 -32.42
N ARG A 61 -1.05 22.41 -31.10
CA ARG A 61 -0.12 21.90 -30.08
C ARG A 61 -0.90 21.03 -29.11
N ALA A 62 -0.40 19.83 -28.84
CA ALA A 62 -1.01 18.93 -27.88
C ALA A 62 -0.06 18.69 -26.70
N ARG A 63 -0.62 18.58 -25.50
CA ARG A 63 0.13 18.37 -24.26
C ARG A 63 -0.69 17.58 -23.26
N LYS A 64 -0.02 16.84 -22.37
CA LYS A 64 -0.70 16.13 -21.28
C LYS A 64 -1.36 17.14 -20.34
N VAL A 65 -2.57 16.82 -19.88
CA VAL A 65 -3.27 17.64 -18.90
C VAL A 65 -2.62 17.46 -17.53
N ASN A 66 -2.18 18.55 -16.91
CA ASN A 66 -1.71 18.59 -15.53
C ASN A 66 -2.39 19.78 -14.83
N TYR A 67 -3.19 19.48 -13.81
CA TYR A 67 -3.89 20.49 -13.01
C TYR A 67 -3.06 21.01 -11.83
N VAL A 68 -2.05 20.26 -11.39
CA VAL A 68 -1.21 20.62 -10.23
C VAL A 68 -0.10 21.58 -10.65
N GLN A 69 0.53 21.32 -11.80
CA GLN A 69 1.64 22.13 -12.33
C GLN A 69 1.35 22.52 -13.79
N PRO A 70 0.62 23.61 -14.04
CA PRO A 70 0.26 24.02 -15.40
C PRO A 70 1.46 24.55 -16.20
N SER A 71 2.57 24.91 -15.55
CA SER A 71 3.83 25.30 -16.19
C SER A 71 4.60 24.12 -16.79
N GLN A 72 4.34 22.91 -16.32
CA GLN A 72 4.97 21.71 -16.88
C GLN A 72 4.33 21.37 -18.22
N ILE A 73 5.14 21.40 -19.28
CA ILE A 73 4.70 21.14 -20.65
C ILE A 73 5.27 19.81 -21.11
N VAL A 74 4.45 18.77 -21.11
CA VAL A 74 4.76 17.49 -21.75
C VAL A 74 4.04 17.45 -23.10
N GLN A 75 4.79 17.72 -24.17
CA GLN A 75 4.23 17.74 -25.52
C GLN A 75 3.85 16.34 -25.98
N VAL A 76 2.71 16.24 -26.67
CA VAL A 76 2.19 15.01 -27.26
C VAL A 76 2.17 15.20 -28.78
N PRO A 77 2.58 14.19 -29.57
CA PRO A 77 2.54 14.29 -31.02
C PRO A 77 1.12 14.46 -31.55
N TYR A 78 1.01 15.20 -32.65
CA TYR A 78 -0.22 15.34 -33.44
C TYR A 78 0.00 14.68 -34.82
N PRO A 79 -0.96 13.92 -35.38
CA PRO A 79 -2.30 13.59 -34.88
C PRO A 79 -2.30 12.80 -33.57
N LEU A 80 -3.34 13.01 -32.76
CA LEU A 80 -3.45 12.42 -31.42
C LEU A 80 -3.61 10.91 -31.50
N LYS A 81 -2.74 10.19 -30.79
CA LYS A 81 -2.82 8.73 -30.61
C LYS A 81 -3.16 8.44 -29.15
N MET A 82 -4.44 8.30 -28.87
CA MET A 82 -4.93 7.99 -27.52
C MET A 82 -4.97 6.49 -27.31
N LYS A 83 -4.27 6.01 -26.30
CA LYS A 83 -4.31 4.60 -25.86
C LYS A 83 -5.11 4.50 -24.58
N ALA A 84 -5.84 3.40 -24.41
CA ALA A 84 -6.49 3.09 -23.15
C ALA A 84 -5.43 2.95 -22.05
N PHE A 85 -5.61 3.66 -20.95
CA PHE A 85 -4.67 3.66 -19.82
C PHE A 85 -4.96 2.51 -18.86
N THR A 86 -6.22 2.38 -18.44
CA THR A 86 -6.66 1.30 -17.54
C THR A 86 -8.11 0.91 -17.82
N ARG A 87 -8.52 -0.26 -17.36
CA ARG A 87 -9.93 -0.69 -17.38
C ARG A 87 -10.62 -0.20 -16.12
N PHE A 88 -11.83 0.33 -16.24
CA PHE A 88 -12.64 0.69 -15.09
C PHE A 88 -12.97 -0.55 -14.25
N LYS A 89 -12.66 -0.47 -12.94
CA LYS A 89 -13.06 -1.47 -11.95
C LYS A 89 -14.20 -0.87 -11.13
N TYR A 90 -15.42 -0.98 -11.66
CA TYR A 90 -16.62 -0.47 -10.98
C TYR A 90 -16.94 -1.22 -9.69
N PHE A 91 -16.58 -2.50 -9.63
CA PHE A 91 -16.86 -3.36 -8.50
C PHE A 91 -15.59 -3.61 -7.69
N GLN A 92 -15.71 -3.41 -6.38
CA GLN A 92 -14.72 -3.90 -5.44
C GLN A 92 -14.96 -5.39 -5.22
N THR A 93 -13.89 -6.19 -5.30
CA THR A 93 -13.97 -7.60 -4.93
C THR A 93 -14.23 -7.70 -3.44
N ARG A 94 -15.23 -8.49 -3.03
CA ARG A 94 -15.47 -8.77 -1.61
C ARG A 94 -14.23 -9.41 -1.00
N GLU A 95 -13.88 -9.01 0.21
CA GLU A 95 -12.87 -9.69 1.01
C GLU A 95 -13.32 -11.14 1.21
N GLN A 96 -12.48 -12.07 0.76
CA GLN A 96 -12.73 -13.50 0.93
C GLN A 96 -11.96 -13.96 2.15
N TRP A 97 -12.55 -14.90 2.89
CA TRP A 97 -11.84 -15.60 3.94
C TRP A 97 -10.72 -16.43 3.30
N LYS A 98 -9.48 -15.96 3.45
CA LYS A 98 -8.30 -16.70 3.01
C LYS A 98 -7.69 -17.40 4.21
N ILE A 99 -7.64 -18.72 4.17
CA ILE A 99 -6.99 -19.53 5.21
C ILE A 99 -5.51 -19.13 5.37
N THR A 100 -4.86 -18.70 4.28
CA THR A 100 -3.50 -18.16 4.32
C THR A 100 -3.41 -16.89 5.15
N ASP A 101 -4.38 -15.98 5.05
CA ASP A 101 -4.40 -14.72 5.79
C ASP A 101 -4.64 -14.99 7.29
N PHE A 102 -5.39 -16.04 7.62
CA PHE A 102 -5.53 -16.54 8.98
C PHE A 102 -4.25 -17.19 9.52
N LEU A 103 -3.61 -18.09 8.76
CA LEU A 103 -2.38 -18.77 9.18
C LEU A 103 -1.21 -17.79 9.34
N PHE A 104 -1.08 -16.82 8.43
CA PHE A 104 -0.08 -15.76 8.49
C PHE A 104 -0.56 -14.54 9.29
N SER A 105 -1.66 -14.66 10.02
CA SER A 105 -2.06 -13.61 10.94
C SER A 105 -1.02 -13.51 12.07
N PRO A 106 -0.63 -12.29 12.47
CA PRO A 106 0.39 -12.08 13.50
C PRO A 106 0.01 -12.75 14.82
N MET A 107 -1.30 -12.90 15.10
CA MET A 107 -1.78 -13.56 16.32
C MET A 107 -1.59 -15.09 16.26
N VAL A 108 -1.95 -15.74 15.16
CA VAL A 108 -1.81 -17.20 15.02
C VAL A 108 -0.33 -17.59 14.96
N LEU A 109 0.50 -16.83 14.23
CA LEU A 109 1.93 -17.09 14.14
C LEU A 109 2.60 -16.99 15.51
N MET A 110 2.28 -15.96 16.29
CA MET A 110 2.80 -15.78 17.66
C MET A 110 2.33 -16.84 18.64
N MET A 111 1.20 -17.52 18.38
CA MET A 111 0.73 -18.63 19.22
C MET A 111 1.39 -19.96 18.82
N VAL A 112 1.44 -20.27 17.53
CA VAL A 112 1.91 -21.57 17.03
C VAL A 112 3.43 -21.69 17.04
N LEU A 113 4.15 -20.63 16.68
CA LEU A 113 5.62 -20.62 16.63
C LEU A 113 6.27 -20.98 17.98
N PRO A 114 5.94 -20.33 19.12
CA PRO A 114 6.55 -20.68 20.40
C PRO A 114 6.14 -22.08 20.88
N LEU A 115 4.92 -22.55 20.60
CA LEU A 115 4.51 -23.92 20.92
C LEU A 115 5.32 -24.96 20.14
N LEU A 116 5.58 -24.71 18.86
CA LEU A 116 6.42 -25.58 18.02
C LEU A 116 7.85 -25.62 18.57
N VAL A 117 8.42 -24.46 18.89
CA VAL A 117 9.76 -24.36 19.51
C VAL A 117 9.78 -25.11 20.85
N MET A 118 8.76 -24.95 21.70
CA MET A 118 8.66 -25.66 22.98
C MET A 118 8.60 -27.19 22.82
N LEU A 119 8.05 -27.71 21.73
CA LEU A 119 7.99 -29.15 21.45
C LEU A 119 9.27 -29.69 20.79
N VAL A 120 9.93 -28.90 19.94
CA VAL A 120 11.12 -29.32 19.18
C VAL A 120 12.41 -29.13 19.99
N LEU A 121 12.53 -28.05 20.77
CA LEU A 121 13.69 -27.80 21.63
C LEU A 121 14.05 -28.99 22.54
N PRO A 122 13.13 -29.63 23.28
CA PRO A 122 13.49 -30.78 24.11
C PRO A 122 13.96 -31.98 23.28
N LYS A 123 13.46 -32.15 22.04
CA LYS A 123 13.95 -33.22 21.15
C LYS A 123 15.36 -32.93 20.65
N MET A 124 15.63 -31.70 20.23
CA MET A 124 16.97 -31.29 19.79
C MET A 124 17.97 -31.28 20.95
N ILE A 125 17.59 -30.82 22.14
CA ILE A 125 18.47 -30.80 23.32
C ILE A 125 18.80 -32.21 23.81
N ASN A 126 17.97 -33.23 23.53
CA ASN A 126 18.26 -34.59 23.96
C ASN A 126 19.36 -35.28 23.15
N ASP A 127 19.68 -34.79 21.95
CA ASP A 127 20.77 -35.32 21.13
C ASP A 127 22.16 -34.91 21.69
N PRO A 128 23.14 -35.83 21.78
CA PRO A 128 24.43 -35.56 22.42
C PRO A 128 25.36 -34.61 21.64
N GLU A 129 25.12 -34.37 20.35
CA GLU A 129 25.88 -33.39 19.54
C GLU A 129 25.44 -31.95 19.80
N THR A 130 24.14 -31.69 19.78
CA THR A 130 23.54 -30.38 20.05
C THR A 130 23.73 -29.93 21.50
N LYS A 131 23.79 -30.85 22.48
CA LYS A 131 24.17 -30.51 23.88
C LYS A 131 25.54 -29.85 23.96
N LYS A 132 26.52 -30.36 23.21
CA LYS A 132 27.88 -29.81 23.18
C LYS A 132 27.91 -28.46 22.47
N GLU A 133 27.11 -28.28 21.42
CA GLU A 133 26.95 -26.99 20.75
C GLU A 133 26.25 -25.96 21.65
N ILE A 134 25.25 -26.35 22.43
CA ILE A 134 24.55 -25.48 23.38
C ILE A 134 25.42 -25.12 24.60
N GLU A 135 26.30 -26.03 25.05
CA GLU A 135 27.30 -25.71 26.08
C GLU A 135 28.37 -24.75 25.56
N ASN A 136 28.70 -24.81 24.26
CA ASN A 136 29.69 -23.93 23.61
C ASN A 136 29.09 -22.60 23.13
N ILE A 137 27.79 -22.55 22.82
CA ILE A 137 27.06 -21.32 22.58
C ILE A 137 26.74 -20.73 23.95
N GLN A 138 27.41 -19.64 24.34
CA GLN A 138 26.98 -18.81 25.48
C GLN A 138 25.61 -18.17 25.17
N PHE A 139 24.54 -18.95 25.22
CA PHE A 139 23.22 -18.41 25.43
C PHE A 139 23.29 -17.65 26.77
N PRO A 140 22.86 -16.37 26.82
CA PRO A 140 22.75 -15.68 28.10
C PRO A 140 21.88 -16.55 28.98
N LYS A 141 22.48 -17.06 30.06
CA LYS A 141 21.86 -18.01 30.99
C LYS A 141 20.46 -17.50 31.30
N VAL A 142 19.44 -18.25 30.92
CA VAL A 142 18.08 -18.04 31.43
C VAL A 142 18.10 -18.51 32.88
N SER A 143 18.57 -17.62 33.75
CA SER A 143 18.38 -17.72 35.18
C SER A 143 16.89 -17.56 35.51
N ASN A 144 16.48 -18.13 36.64
CA ASN A 144 15.15 -18.15 37.26
C ASN A 144 14.55 -16.76 37.60
N GLU A 145 14.93 -15.71 36.88
CA GLU A 145 14.49 -14.33 37.05
C GLU A 145 14.28 -13.71 35.65
N MET A 146 13.31 -14.22 34.90
CA MET A 146 12.84 -13.48 33.72
C MET A 146 11.93 -12.33 34.19
N PRO A 147 12.14 -11.08 33.74
CA PRO A 147 11.04 -10.12 33.66
C PRO A 147 9.96 -10.74 32.77
N GLU A 148 8.69 -10.56 33.14
CA GLU A 148 7.58 -11.21 32.43
C GLU A 148 7.71 -10.94 30.92
N ILE A 149 7.58 -12.00 30.12
CA ILE A 149 7.65 -11.92 28.65
C ILE A 149 6.63 -10.89 28.11
N SER A 150 5.56 -10.61 28.88
CA SER A 150 4.59 -9.53 28.63
C SER A 150 5.24 -8.13 28.59
N GLU A 151 6.21 -7.83 29.46
CA GLU A 151 6.90 -6.54 29.55
C GLU A 151 7.91 -6.37 28.40
N MET A 152 8.60 -7.44 28.02
CA MET A 152 9.51 -7.44 26.86
C MET A 152 8.77 -7.28 25.53
N ILE A 153 7.64 -7.95 25.33
CA ILE A 153 6.83 -7.79 24.11
C ILE A 153 6.21 -6.39 24.06
N THR A 154 5.73 -5.86 25.20
CA THR A 154 5.14 -4.51 25.26
C THR A 154 6.17 -3.42 24.96
N SER A 155 7.40 -3.53 25.46
CA SER A 155 8.47 -2.56 25.15
C SER A 155 8.91 -2.60 23.68
N PHE A 156 8.91 -3.78 23.05
CA PHE A 156 9.25 -3.91 21.63
C PHE A 156 8.14 -3.39 20.71
N PHE A 157 6.87 -3.57 21.10
CA PHE A 157 5.73 -3.13 20.30
C PHE A 157 5.35 -1.66 20.51
N SER A 158 5.64 -1.09 21.69
CA SER A 158 5.37 0.32 22.02
C SER A 158 6.57 1.26 21.89
N GLY A 159 7.79 0.72 21.70
CA GLY A 159 9.02 1.51 21.55
C GLY A 159 9.49 2.24 22.82
N ALA A 160 8.96 1.92 24.00
CA ALA A 160 9.30 2.57 25.27
C ALA A 160 10.23 1.70 26.15
N LYS A 161 11.22 2.33 26.81
CA LYS A 161 12.10 1.70 27.80
C LYS A 161 11.35 1.36 29.10
N PRO A 162 11.74 0.30 29.86
CA PRO A 162 11.03 -0.12 31.06
C PRO A 162 11.12 0.93 32.18
N PRO A 163 10.08 1.09 33.02
CA PRO A 163 10.13 1.97 34.19
C PRO A 163 11.08 1.39 35.25
N GLU A 164 12.01 2.22 35.70
CA GLU A 164 12.95 1.92 36.77
C GLU A 164 12.18 1.80 38.10
N LYS A 165 12.17 0.62 38.72
CA LYS A 165 11.51 0.42 40.02
C LYS A 165 12.27 1.15 41.11
N GLU A 166 11.68 2.22 41.64
CA GLU A 166 12.11 2.91 42.85
C GLU A 166 12.22 1.95 44.05
N LYS A 167 13.37 1.97 44.72
CA LYS A 167 13.59 1.30 45.99
C LYS A 167 12.73 1.97 47.07
N LYS A 168 11.73 1.27 47.60
CA LYS A 168 11.01 1.71 48.80
C LYS A 168 11.94 1.67 50.02
N PRO A 169 12.00 2.73 50.86
CA PRO A 169 12.83 2.74 52.05
C PRO A 169 12.25 1.82 53.14
N ILE A 170 13.15 1.11 53.82
CA ILE A 170 12.89 0.24 54.97
C ILE A 170 12.43 1.12 56.14
N SER A 171 11.14 1.04 56.48
CA SER A 171 10.62 1.57 57.75
C SER A 171 10.98 0.61 58.88
N SER A 172 11.72 1.13 59.85
CA SER A 172 12.10 0.47 61.10
C SER A 172 10.86 0.13 61.94
N LYS A 173 10.63 -1.16 62.16
CA LYS A 173 9.69 -1.62 63.19
C LYS A 173 10.37 -1.54 64.57
N GLN A 174 9.85 -0.63 65.38
CA GLN A 174 10.10 -0.51 66.82
C GLN A 174 9.91 -1.85 67.55
N ASN A 175 10.80 -2.06 68.52
CA ASN A 175 10.89 -3.19 69.44
C ASN A 175 9.60 -3.48 70.20
N LYS A 176 9.36 -4.78 70.41
CA LYS A 176 8.27 -5.35 71.18
C LYS A 176 8.65 -5.44 72.66
N LYS A 177 7.83 -4.79 73.50
CA LYS A 177 7.43 -5.10 74.89
C LYS A 177 8.47 -5.12 76.03
N ARG A 178 8.09 -4.34 77.04
CA ARG A 178 8.41 -4.41 78.47
C ARG A 178 8.07 -5.80 79.05
N ASN A 179 9.02 -6.38 79.78
CA ASN A 179 8.78 -6.84 81.16
C ASN A 179 9.35 -5.74 82.06
#